data_AF-A0A953GJK2-F1
#
_entry.id   AF-A0A953GJK2-F1
#
_cell.length_a   1.000
_cell.length_b   1.000
_cell.length_c   1.000
_cell.angle_alpha   90.00
_cell.angle_beta   90.00
_cell.angle_gamma   90.00
#
_symmetry.space_group_name_H-M   'P 1'
#
loop_
_entity.id
_entity.type
_entity.pdbx_description
1 polymer ?
#
loop_
_entity_poly.entity_id
_entity_poly.type
_entity_poly.pdbx_seq_one_letter_code
_entity_poly.pdbx_strand_id
1 'polypeptide(L)'
;MRTRLVVWGTNAEDQKVLIGISLLADENKIELVAIPARDCTEEFYNRMMNEWREGADLEFPESVERRSLELTVSESILPEDFRVERSDVIQRAQMEWHFLVLSTKLYRNFKSELEDVAHKIRHLEGYDKATWDDLKSLWDSIQKHSFDKNIIRDHADSLREKSNALFEELKKLRSSVEQELISKSSAILESFNSKIEEIHNRINTGGVLKIIFDDLKKIQEEFRGQNMVKEDRNTLIKKLDQAFNAVRDKRSGAPGGRQDGDKSQGASDRLNARLEGLDQAVKKIEKSIDFDKKDIDFENKRIASSTGQLEAQIRVAKIKMIEDRMKSKQEKLDELLKIKNSLLKSSEALKKKEEKRQRKFEEKQSQKLEEEKIRAKYEEAVIQNQQVDPVIEEKLLKAAEEIKSAKKSRNRDSGVSSETNVPVTDMEAPVAPMEENVVYDSSTESALDELINTALEETNNAEPTTEMHESETGGSATDNSVSDSSPSKED
;
A
#
# COMPACT_ATOMS: atom_id res chain seq x y z
N MET A 1 -23.00 -17.99 40.11
CA MET A 1 -24.23 -18.82 40.11
C MET A 1 -24.19 -19.73 41.32
N ARG A 2 -25.34 -20.12 41.89
CA ARG A 2 -25.38 -20.98 43.09
C ARG A 2 -25.33 -22.45 42.66
N THR A 3 -24.44 -23.23 43.25
CA THR A 3 -24.23 -24.66 42.94
C THR A 3 -25.01 -25.59 43.87
N ARG A 4 -25.74 -25.05 44.85
CA ARG A 4 -26.55 -25.80 45.83
C ARG A 4 -27.95 -25.22 45.91
N LEU A 5 -28.94 -26.09 46.06
CA LEU A 5 -30.36 -25.75 46.12
C LEU A 5 -31.05 -26.50 47.26
N VAL A 6 -31.93 -25.83 48.00
CA VAL A 6 -32.73 -26.41 49.07
C VAL A 6 -34.20 -26.18 48.77
N VAL A 7 -35.00 -27.24 48.70
CA VAL A 7 -36.43 -27.14 48.42
C VAL A 7 -37.23 -28.15 49.26
N TRP A 8 -38.42 -27.74 49.69
CA TRP A 8 -39.41 -28.66 50.25
C TRP A 8 -40.12 -29.44 49.15
N GLY A 9 -40.29 -30.74 49.36
CA GLY A 9 -41.05 -31.60 48.48
C GLY A 9 -41.76 -32.72 49.22
N THR A 10 -42.37 -33.59 48.45
CA THR A 10 -43.09 -34.77 48.90
C THR A 10 -42.46 -36.00 48.27
N ASN A 11 -42.21 -37.06 49.05
CA ASN A 11 -41.73 -38.34 48.56
C ASN A 11 -42.90 -39.19 48.00
N ALA A 12 -42.61 -40.32 47.35
CA ALA A 12 -43.60 -41.24 46.78
C ALA A 12 -44.66 -41.77 47.78
N GLU A 13 -44.39 -41.70 49.09
CA GLU A 13 -45.31 -42.05 50.18
C GLU A 13 -46.15 -40.86 50.71
N ASP A 14 -46.21 -39.75 49.98
CA ASP A 14 -46.87 -38.49 50.38
C ASP A 14 -46.33 -37.84 51.69
N GLN A 15 -45.12 -38.22 52.12
CA GLN A 15 -44.44 -37.63 53.27
C GLN A 15 -43.66 -36.36 52.88
N LYS A 16 -43.73 -35.32 53.71
CA LYS A 16 -42.98 -34.06 53.51
C LYS A 16 -41.49 -34.29 53.79
N VAL A 17 -40.65 -33.93 52.83
CA VAL A 17 -39.19 -34.12 52.85
C VAL A 17 -38.51 -32.81 52.44
N LEU A 18 -37.39 -32.50 53.08
CA LEU A 18 -36.51 -31.42 52.71
C LEU A 18 -35.41 -31.97 51.78
N ILE A 19 -35.34 -31.43 50.56
CA ILE A 19 -34.44 -31.90 49.51
C ILE A 19 -33.32 -30.87 49.36
N GLY A 20 -32.10 -31.28 49.65
CA GLY A 20 -30.86 -30.59 49.28
C GLY A 20 -30.32 -31.17 47.97
N ILE A 21 -29.99 -30.32 47.02
CA ILE A 21 -29.39 -30.71 45.74
C ILE A 21 -28.07 -29.95 45.58
N SER A 22 -26.96 -30.65 45.36
CA SER A 22 -25.63 -30.06 45.12
C SER A 22 -25.07 -30.49 43.77
N LEU A 23 -24.54 -29.53 43.01
CA LEU A 23 -23.89 -29.75 41.73
C LEU A 23 -22.37 -29.91 41.90
N LEU A 24 -21.84 -31.03 41.43
CA LEU A 24 -20.42 -31.26 41.20
C LEU A 24 -20.11 -30.93 39.73
N ALA A 25 -19.82 -29.67 39.45
CA ALA A 25 -19.62 -29.15 38.09
C ALA A 25 -18.45 -29.85 37.35
N ASP A 26 -17.46 -30.32 38.10
CA ASP A 26 -16.27 -30.96 37.55
C ASP A 26 -16.52 -32.37 37.02
N GLU A 27 -17.45 -33.11 37.64
CA GLU A 27 -17.79 -34.50 37.32
C GLU A 27 -19.10 -34.66 36.54
N ASN A 28 -19.82 -33.55 36.29
CA ASN A 28 -21.17 -33.55 35.70
C ASN A 28 -22.18 -34.38 36.52
N LYS A 29 -22.03 -34.39 37.85
CA LYS A 29 -22.89 -35.13 38.77
C LYS A 29 -23.66 -34.19 39.70
N ILE A 30 -24.84 -34.65 40.10
CA ILE A 30 -25.68 -34.02 41.11
C ILE A 30 -25.79 -34.98 42.28
N GLU A 31 -25.60 -34.47 43.48
CA GLU A 31 -25.93 -35.19 44.70
C GLU A 31 -27.25 -34.66 45.25
N LEU A 32 -28.20 -35.56 45.42
CA LEU A 32 -29.50 -35.31 46.02
C LEU A 32 -29.49 -35.89 47.43
N VAL A 33 -29.84 -35.06 48.39
CA VAL A 33 -29.94 -35.36 49.81
C VAL A 33 -31.39 -35.13 50.23
N ALA A 34 -32.12 -36.20 50.51
CA ALA A 34 -33.51 -36.14 50.97
C ALA A 34 -33.56 -36.41 52.49
N ILE A 35 -34.13 -35.47 53.24
CA ILE A 35 -34.22 -35.49 54.70
C ILE A 35 -35.71 -35.47 55.12
N PRO A 36 -36.23 -36.50 55.81
CA PRO A 36 -37.60 -36.51 56.28
C PRO A 36 -37.91 -35.33 57.22
N ALA A 37 -39.11 -34.76 57.13
CA ALA A 37 -39.50 -33.62 57.98
C ALA A 37 -39.45 -33.91 59.49
N ARG A 38 -39.45 -35.19 59.89
CA ARG A 38 -39.31 -35.62 61.29
C ARG A 38 -37.96 -35.24 61.90
N ASP A 39 -36.92 -35.17 61.08
CA ASP A 39 -35.54 -34.91 61.50
C ASP A 39 -35.09 -33.47 61.13
N CYS A 40 -35.97 -32.67 60.54
CA CYS A 40 -35.74 -31.26 60.22
C CYS A 40 -36.18 -30.35 61.38
N THR A 41 -35.29 -30.08 62.34
CA THR A 41 -35.48 -28.99 63.30
C THR A 41 -35.40 -27.62 62.59
N GLU A 42 -36.12 -26.61 63.11
CA GLU A 42 -36.13 -25.26 62.52
C GLU A 42 -34.72 -24.63 62.46
N GLU A 43 -33.87 -24.94 63.44
CA GLU A 43 -32.47 -24.53 63.44
C GLU A 43 -31.65 -25.18 62.32
N PHE A 44 -31.92 -26.45 62.01
CA PHE A 44 -31.24 -27.17 60.94
C PHE A 44 -31.68 -26.66 59.57
N TYR A 45 -32.98 -26.34 59.39
CA TYR A 45 -33.48 -25.71 58.18
C TYR A 45 -32.81 -24.35 57.92
N ASN A 46 -32.68 -23.51 58.94
CA ASN A 46 -32.02 -22.21 58.81
C ASN A 46 -30.54 -22.34 58.46
N ARG A 47 -29.83 -23.31 59.07
CA ARG A 47 -28.44 -23.62 58.71
C ARG A 47 -28.31 -24.15 57.28
N MET A 48 -29.24 -25.01 56.84
CA MET A 48 -29.21 -25.53 55.47
C MET A 48 -29.51 -24.44 54.43
N MET A 49 -30.41 -23.50 54.75
CA MET A 49 -30.81 -22.43 53.84
C MET A 49 -29.79 -21.28 53.74
N ASN A 50 -29.08 -20.98 54.83
CA ASN A 50 -28.11 -19.88 54.89
C ASN A 50 -26.67 -20.36 54.68
N GLU A 51 -26.23 -21.42 55.36
CA GLU A 51 -24.83 -21.85 55.36
C GLU A 51 -24.56 -22.88 54.26
N TRP A 52 -25.38 -23.94 54.19
CA TRP A 52 -25.16 -25.01 53.21
C TRP A 52 -25.40 -24.54 51.77
N ARG A 53 -26.44 -23.73 51.53
CA ARG A 53 -26.73 -23.13 50.23
C ARG A 53 -25.62 -22.22 49.70
N GLU A 54 -24.84 -21.61 50.59
CA GLU A 54 -23.71 -20.74 50.25
C GLU A 54 -22.40 -21.50 50.07
N GLY A 55 -22.36 -22.79 50.38
CA GLY A 55 -21.19 -23.65 50.17
C GLY A 55 -20.53 -24.16 51.44
N ALA A 56 -21.05 -23.86 52.63
CA ALA A 56 -20.49 -24.38 53.89
C ALA A 56 -20.78 -25.88 54.06
N ASP A 57 -19.84 -26.60 54.69
CA ASP A 57 -20.02 -28.02 54.98
C ASP A 57 -20.90 -28.21 56.21
N LEU A 58 -21.94 -29.04 56.08
CA LEU A 58 -22.93 -29.30 57.11
C LEU A 58 -22.93 -30.79 57.45
N GLU A 59 -22.94 -31.12 58.73
CA GLU A 59 -23.15 -32.49 59.19
C GLU A 59 -24.63 -32.85 59.02
N PHE A 60 -24.90 -33.90 58.25
CA PHE A 60 -26.26 -34.35 57.97
C PHE A 60 -26.73 -35.41 58.98
N PRO A 61 -28.04 -35.47 59.32
CA PRO A 61 -28.61 -36.51 60.19
C PRO A 61 -28.45 -37.93 59.61
N GLU A 62 -28.52 -38.97 60.44
CA GLU A 62 -28.36 -40.37 59.97
C GLU A 62 -29.47 -40.85 59.02
N SER A 63 -30.66 -40.23 59.06
CA SER A 63 -31.84 -40.60 58.24
C SER A 63 -31.83 -40.08 56.80
N VAL A 64 -30.66 -39.73 56.25
CA VAL A 64 -30.53 -39.08 54.93
C VAL A 64 -30.51 -40.11 53.80
N GLU A 65 -31.42 -39.96 52.85
CA GLU A 65 -31.30 -40.63 51.56
C GLU A 65 -30.37 -39.81 50.64
N ARG A 66 -29.24 -40.40 50.23
CA ARG A 66 -28.33 -39.81 49.23
C ARG A 66 -28.51 -40.51 47.89
N ARG A 67 -28.73 -39.76 46.82
CA ARG A 67 -28.69 -40.26 45.43
C ARG A 67 -27.70 -39.43 44.63
N SER A 68 -26.90 -40.09 43.78
CA SER A 68 -26.08 -39.43 42.78
C SER A 68 -26.76 -39.60 41.42
N LEU A 69 -26.96 -38.50 40.70
CA LEU A 69 -27.56 -38.47 39.38
C LEU A 69 -26.60 -37.80 38.40
N GLU A 70 -26.57 -38.28 37.15
CA GLU A 70 -25.87 -37.59 36.08
C GLU A 70 -26.73 -36.42 35.57
N LEU A 71 -26.09 -35.27 35.34
CA LEU A 71 -26.79 -34.12 34.80
C LEU A 71 -26.89 -34.25 33.27
N THR A 72 -28.07 -34.59 32.76
CA THR A 72 -28.38 -34.65 31.32
C THR A 72 -29.38 -33.56 30.93
N VAL A 73 -29.29 -33.04 29.69
CA VAL A 73 -30.14 -31.92 29.20
C VAL A 73 -31.61 -32.31 29.09
N SER A 74 -31.90 -33.61 29.01
CA SER A 74 -33.24 -34.16 28.80
C SER A 74 -33.90 -34.64 30.08
N GLU A 75 -33.13 -34.90 31.14
CA GLU A 75 -33.67 -35.43 32.40
C GLU A 75 -33.75 -34.35 33.46
N SER A 76 -34.77 -34.44 34.30
CA SER A 76 -34.94 -33.55 35.44
C SER A 76 -33.85 -33.81 36.48
N ILE A 77 -33.32 -32.74 37.09
CA ILE A 77 -32.38 -32.83 38.23
C ILE A 77 -33.02 -33.48 39.47
N LEU A 78 -34.33 -33.70 39.44
CA LEU A 78 -35.15 -34.34 40.46
C LEU A 78 -35.78 -35.63 39.89
N PRO A 79 -35.61 -36.80 40.55
CA PRO A 79 -36.28 -38.05 40.16
C PRO A 79 -37.80 -37.94 40.15
N GLU A 80 -38.47 -38.76 39.33
CA GLU A 80 -39.95 -38.80 39.23
C GLU A 80 -40.65 -39.13 40.56
N ASP A 81 -39.92 -39.75 41.50
CA ASP A 81 -40.39 -40.12 42.83
C ASP A 81 -40.67 -38.92 43.75
N PHE A 82 -40.12 -37.74 43.44
CA PHE A 82 -40.25 -36.54 44.27
C PHE A 82 -41.13 -35.49 43.59
N ARG A 83 -42.06 -34.91 44.35
CA ARG A 83 -42.88 -33.77 43.91
C ARG A 83 -42.51 -32.52 44.67
N VAL A 84 -42.33 -31.41 43.96
CA VAL A 84 -41.89 -30.15 44.57
C VAL A 84 -42.89 -29.04 44.27
N GLU A 85 -43.23 -28.25 45.29
CA GLU A 85 -44.22 -27.17 45.20
C GLU A 85 -43.79 -26.03 44.28
N ARG A 86 -42.48 -25.82 44.13
CA ARG A 86 -41.87 -24.78 43.28
C ARG A 86 -41.02 -25.39 42.16
N SER A 87 -41.67 -25.90 41.12
CA SER A 87 -41.02 -26.47 39.94
C SER A 87 -40.22 -25.43 39.14
N ASP A 88 -40.59 -24.15 39.22
CA ASP A 88 -39.92 -23.03 38.57
C ASP A 88 -38.47 -22.82 39.07
N VAL A 89 -38.25 -23.01 40.37
CA VAL A 89 -36.92 -22.89 40.99
C VAL A 89 -35.99 -24.02 40.53
N ILE A 90 -36.54 -25.24 40.37
CA ILE A 90 -35.82 -26.41 39.88
C ILE A 90 -35.45 -26.22 38.41
N GLN A 91 -36.38 -25.79 37.57
CA GLN A 91 -36.13 -25.56 36.15
C GLN A 91 -35.07 -24.46 35.92
N ARG A 92 -35.15 -23.37 36.69
CA ARG A 92 -34.11 -22.32 36.65
C ARG A 92 -32.74 -22.86 37.08
N ALA A 93 -32.69 -23.59 38.19
CA ALA A 93 -31.45 -24.20 38.68
C ALA A 93 -30.87 -25.19 37.66
N GLN A 94 -31.71 -26.02 37.04
CA GLN A 94 -31.33 -26.93 35.97
C GLN A 94 -30.66 -26.20 34.79
N MET A 95 -31.28 -25.12 34.30
CA MET A 95 -30.70 -24.32 33.21
C MET A 95 -29.37 -23.65 33.61
N GLU A 96 -29.30 -23.06 34.81
CA GLU A 96 -28.07 -22.44 35.34
C GLU A 96 -26.94 -23.45 35.53
N TRP A 97 -27.27 -24.66 35.98
CA TRP A 97 -26.30 -25.73 36.24
C TRP A 97 -25.79 -26.36 34.96
N HIS A 98 -26.68 -26.59 33.98
CA HIS A 98 -26.26 -27.00 32.64
C HIS A 98 -25.32 -25.97 32.02
N PHE A 99 -25.65 -24.68 32.11
CA PHE A 99 -24.76 -23.62 31.64
C PHE A 99 -23.41 -23.64 32.37
N LEU A 100 -23.40 -23.80 33.70
CA LEU A 100 -22.17 -23.86 34.50
C LEU A 100 -21.29 -25.05 34.09
N VAL A 101 -21.87 -26.25 33.90
CA VAL A 101 -21.11 -27.43 33.45
C VAL A 101 -20.57 -27.24 32.04
N LEU A 102 -21.40 -26.76 31.10
CA LEU A 102 -21.00 -26.56 29.71
C LEU A 102 -19.91 -25.49 29.59
N SER A 103 -20.03 -24.38 30.30
CA SER A 103 -19.02 -23.33 30.35
C SER A 103 -17.71 -23.82 30.98
N THR A 104 -17.78 -24.65 32.03
CA THR A 104 -16.60 -25.28 32.65
C THR A 104 -15.92 -26.27 31.70
N LYS A 105 -16.70 -27.08 30.97
CA LYS A 105 -16.19 -28.01 29.95
C LYS A 105 -15.52 -27.25 28.80
N LEU A 106 -16.16 -26.19 28.31
CA LEU A 106 -15.61 -25.34 27.26
C LEU A 106 -14.31 -24.65 27.72
N TYR A 107 -14.28 -24.14 28.95
CA TYR A 107 -13.07 -23.60 29.56
C TYR A 107 -11.94 -24.63 29.61
N ARG A 108 -12.21 -25.88 30.01
CA ARG A 108 -11.22 -26.95 30.05
C ARG A 108 -10.65 -27.28 28.67
N ASN A 109 -11.51 -27.32 27.65
CA ASN A 109 -11.06 -27.55 26.27
C ASN A 109 -10.12 -26.43 25.82
N PHE A 110 -10.51 -25.16 25.97
CA PHE A 110 -9.65 -24.03 25.62
C PHE A 110 -8.37 -23.96 26.46
N LYS A 111 -8.44 -24.34 27.73
CA LYS A 111 -7.27 -24.44 28.60
C LYS A 111 -6.30 -25.52 28.08
N SER A 112 -6.80 -26.69 27.68
CA SER A 112 -5.98 -27.76 27.10
C SER A 112 -5.35 -27.32 25.78
N GLU A 113 -6.11 -26.69 24.89
CA GLU A 113 -5.59 -26.20 23.61
C GLU A 113 -4.53 -25.11 23.81
N LEU A 114 -4.72 -24.20 24.77
CA LEU A 114 -3.70 -23.22 25.14
C LEU A 114 -2.46 -23.88 25.73
N GLU A 115 -2.61 -24.95 26.52
CA GLU A 115 -1.48 -25.71 27.06
C GLU A 115 -0.72 -26.42 25.93
N ASP A 116 -1.40 -26.97 24.93
CA ASP A 116 -0.77 -27.56 23.74
C ASP A 116 0.01 -26.52 22.93
N VAL A 117 -0.56 -25.33 22.71
CA VAL A 117 0.13 -24.21 22.06
C VAL A 117 1.32 -23.74 22.90
N ALA A 118 1.18 -23.67 24.22
CA ALA A 118 2.28 -23.35 25.13
C ALA A 118 3.41 -24.38 25.03
N HIS A 119 3.07 -25.66 24.95
CA HIS A 119 4.05 -26.73 24.72
C HIS A 119 4.76 -26.56 23.39
N LYS A 120 4.05 -26.25 22.29
CA LYS A 120 4.68 -25.95 21.00
C LYS A 120 5.66 -24.77 21.14
N ILE A 121 5.24 -23.66 21.73
CA ILE A 121 6.06 -22.45 21.90
C ILE A 121 7.34 -22.73 22.68
N ARG A 122 7.28 -23.53 23.75
CA ARG A 122 8.47 -23.90 24.54
C ARG A 122 9.50 -24.74 23.78
N HIS A 123 9.07 -25.48 22.76
CA HIS A 123 9.95 -26.29 21.92
C HIS A 123 10.40 -25.57 20.65
N LEU A 124 9.94 -24.34 20.41
CA LEU A 124 10.39 -23.55 19.28
C LEU A 124 11.79 -22.99 19.55
N GLU A 125 12.72 -23.29 18.65
CA GLU A 125 14.06 -22.70 18.64
C GLU A 125 14.06 -21.27 18.08
N GLY A 126 13.00 -20.88 17.39
CA GLY A 126 12.85 -19.55 16.78
C GLY A 126 11.39 -19.20 16.51
N TYR A 127 11.15 -17.95 16.13
CA TYR A 127 9.81 -17.50 15.80
C TYR A 127 9.24 -18.27 14.60
N ASP A 128 8.09 -18.89 14.79
CA ASP A 128 7.32 -19.51 13.72
C ASP A 128 5.99 -18.77 13.51
N LYS A 129 5.68 -18.49 12.25
CA LYS A 129 4.45 -17.81 11.86
C LYS A 129 3.24 -18.74 12.03
N ALA A 130 3.38 -20.04 11.79
CA ALA A 130 2.24 -20.96 11.91
C ALA A 130 1.73 -21.04 13.35
N THR A 131 2.63 -21.17 14.34
CA THR A 131 2.24 -21.14 15.76
C THR A 131 1.60 -19.82 16.22
N TRP A 132 2.00 -18.69 15.62
CA TRP A 132 1.36 -17.40 15.87
C TRP A 132 -0.08 -17.36 15.33
N ASP A 133 -0.28 -17.84 14.10
CA ASP A 133 -1.59 -17.88 13.47
C ASP A 133 -2.52 -18.88 14.19
N ASP A 134 -2.00 -20.02 14.66
CA ASP A 134 -2.70 -20.98 15.53
C ASP A 134 -3.20 -20.29 16.81
N LEU A 135 -2.31 -19.63 17.56
CA LEU A 135 -2.67 -18.92 18.80
C LEU A 135 -3.69 -17.81 18.55
N LYS A 136 -3.58 -17.10 17.43
CA LYS A 136 -4.54 -16.07 17.02
C LYS A 136 -5.93 -16.66 16.77
N SER A 137 -6.01 -17.78 16.04
CA SER A 137 -7.30 -18.43 15.76
C SER A 137 -7.99 -18.94 17.03
N LEU A 138 -7.21 -19.46 17.99
CA LEU A 138 -7.67 -19.87 19.30
C LEU A 138 -8.16 -18.67 20.13
N TRP A 139 -7.39 -17.58 20.11
CA TRP A 139 -7.79 -16.34 20.77
C TRP A 139 -9.10 -15.77 20.20
N ASP A 140 -9.26 -15.73 18.88
CA ASP A 140 -10.47 -15.27 18.21
C ASP A 140 -11.68 -16.13 18.62
N SER A 141 -11.47 -17.45 18.76
CA SER A 141 -12.49 -18.39 19.24
C SER A 141 -12.87 -18.12 20.71
N ILE A 142 -11.88 -17.98 21.59
CA ILE A 142 -12.10 -17.65 23.02
C ILE A 142 -12.84 -16.31 23.14
N GLN A 143 -12.44 -15.30 22.35
CA GLN A 143 -13.07 -13.98 22.36
C GLN A 143 -14.52 -14.05 21.90
N LYS A 144 -14.82 -14.82 20.86
CA LYS A 144 -16.19 -15.05 20.39
C LYS A 144 -17.04 -15.71 21.48
N HIS A 145 -16.57 -16.79 22.09
CA HIS A 145 -17.30 -17.47 23.17
C HIS A 145 -17.43 -16.62 24.45
N SER A 146 -16.48 -15.71 24.71
CA SER A 146 -16.58 -14.72 25.79
C SER A 146 -17.61 -13.64 25.47
N PHE A 147 -17.67 -13.15 24.23
CA PHE A 147 -18.64 -12.14 23.80
C PHE A 147 -20.07 -12.70 23.79
N ASP A 148 -20.22 -13.92 23.29
CA ASP A 148 -21.48 -14.68 23.30
C ASP A 148 -21.93 -15.09 24.71
N LYS A 149 -21.14 -14.77 25.75
CA LYS A 149 -21.38 -15.11 27.16
C LYS A 149 -21.54 -16.61 27.41
N ASN A 150 -20.87 -17.43 26.60
CA ASN A 150 -20.86 -18.89 26.74
C ASN A 150 -19.87 -19.37 27.82
N ILE A 151 -18.96 -18.49 28.25
CA ILE A 151 -17.97 -18.74 29.28
C ILE A 151 -18.17 -17.73 30.41
N ILE A 152 -17.97 -18.17 31.64
CA ILE A 152 -18.02 -17.31 32.82
C ILE A 152 -16.87 -16.31 32.76
N ARG A 153 -17.11 -15.08 33.21
CA ARG A 153 -16.13 -14.00 33.17
C ARG A 153 -14.77 -14.39 33.76
N ASP A 154 -14.74 -15.01 34.95
CA ASP A 154 -13.49 -15.41 35.60
C ASP A 154 -12.69 -16.42 34.77
N HIS A 155 -13.39 -17.35 34.09
CA HIS A 155 -12.78 -18.31 33.17
C HIS A 155 -12.24 -17.62 31.91
N ALA A 156 -12.99 -16.66 31.35
CA ALA A 156 -12.54 -15.88 30.20
C ALA A 156 -11.32 -15.00 30.53
N ASP A 157 -11.31 -14.37 31.70
CA ASP A 157 -10.19 -13.55 32.19
C ASP A 157 -8.93 -14.42 32.35
N SER A 158 -9.05 -15.62 32.94
CA SER A 158 -7.94 -16.58 33.05
C SER A 158 -7.40 -17.03 31.68
N LEU A 159 -8.27 -17.33 30.70
CA LEU A 159 -7.86 -17.71 29.35
C LEU A 159 -7.15 -16.54 28.64
N ARG A 160 -7.63 -15.31 28.84
CA ARG A 160 -7.04 -14.09 28.29
C ARG A 160 -5.64 -13.83 28.83
N GLU A 161 -5.45 -13.94 30.13
CA GLU A 161 -4.13 -13.77 30.75
C GLU A 161 -3.13 -14.80 30.22
N LYS A 162 -3.53 -16.07 30.11
CA LYS A 162 -2.69 -17.14 29.53
C LYS A 162 -2.36 -16.87 28.06
N SER A 163 -3.35 -16.54 27.25
CA SER A 163 -3.16 -16.23 25.83
C SER A 163 -2.19 -15.04 25.64
N ASN A 164 -2.37 -13.97 26.42
CA ASN A 164 -1.47 -12.82 26.39
C ASN A 164 -0.03 -13.19 26.76
N ALA A 165 0.17 -14.03 27.78
CA ALA A 165 1.50 -14.50 28.15
C ALA A 165 2.18 -15.24 26.99
N LEU A 166 1.45 -16.11 26.29
CA LEU A 166 1.96 -16.84 25.12
C LEU A 166 2.29 -15.89 23.94
N PHE A 167 1.46 -14.89 23.69
CA PHE A 167 1.77 -13.87 22.68
C PHE A 167 3.04 -13.08 23.02
N GLU A 168 3.25 -12.73 24.28
CA GLU A 168 4.47 -12.04 24.72
C GLU A 168 5.72 -12.93 24.58
N GLU A 169 5.62 -14.23 24.86
CA GLU A 169 6.72 -15.19 24.59
C GLU A 169 7.07 -15.25 23.09
N LEU A 170 6.07 -15.38 22.21
CA LEU A 170 6.28 -15.38 20.77
C LEU A 170 6.87 -14.06 20.24
N LYS A 171 6.42 -12.91 20.77
CA LYS A 171 6.99 -11.60 20.42
C LYS A 171 8.45 -11.49 20.83
N LYS A 172 8.82 -12.02 22.00
CA LYS A 172 10.23 -12.05 22.45
C LYS A 172 11.08 -12.90 21.51
N LEU A 173 10.61 -14.09 21.12
CA LEU A 173 11.31 -14.94 20.13
C LEU A 173 11.49 -14.20 18.80
N ARG A 174 10.45 -13.52 18.31
CA ARG A 174 10.51 -12.72 17.08
C ARG A 174 11.54 -11.60 17.19
N SER A 175 11.52 -10.84 18.28
CA SER A 175 12.46 -9.75 18.52
C SER A 175 13.90 -10.25 18.61
N SER A 176 14.14 -11.42 19.23
CA SER A 176 15.46 -12.05 19.29
C SER A 176 15.99 -12.39 17.90
N VAL A 177 15.17 -13.01 17.05
CA VAL A 177 15.54 -13.34 15.66
C VAL A 177 15.84 -12.07 14.86
N GLU A 178 15.06 -11.01 15.06
CA GLU A 178 15.30 -9.72 14.40
C GLU A 178 16.60 -9.06 14.86
N GLN A 179 16.89 -9.06 16.17
CA GLN A 179 18.16 -8.56 16.71
C GLN A 179 19.37 -9.34 16.21
N GLU A 180 19.27 -10.67 16.09
CA GLU A 180 20.30 -11.48 15.47
C GLU A 180 20.53 -11.12 14.00
N LEU A 181 19.46 -10.86 13.24
CA LEU A 181 19.57 -10.43 11.85
C LEU A 181 20.24 -9.06 11.75
N ILE A 182 19.84 -8.10 12.59
CA ILE A 182 20.45 -6.77 12.65
C ILE A 182 21.94 -6.85 12.99
N SER A 183 22.32 -7.61 14.02
CA SER A 183 23.73 -7.77 14.42
C SER A 183 24.57 -8.50 13.37
N LYS A 184 24.02 -9.53 12.71
CA LYS A 184 24.67 -10.17 11.55
C LYS A 184 24.83 -9.18 10.39
N SER A 185 23.80 -8.37 10.12
CA SER A 185 23.81 -7.33 9.08
C SER A 185 24.84 -6.24 9.35
N SER A 186 24.95 -5.75 10.60
CA SER A 186 25.93 -4.73 10.97
C SER A 186 27.37 -5.25 10.84
N ALA A 187 27.64 -6.50 11.26
CA ALA A 187 28.94 -7.13 11.08
C ALA A 187 29.31 -7.29 9.60
N ILE A 188 28.35 -7.67 8.75
CA ILE A 188 28.55 -7.74 7.30
C ILE A 188 28.83 -6.35 6.73
N LEU A 189 28.07 -5.33 7.14
CA LEU A 189 28.25 -3.94 6.72
C LEU A 189 29.65 -3.42 7.08
N GLU A 190 30.14 -3.70 8.29
CA GLU A 190 31.50 -3.34 8.72
C GLU A 190 32.55 -4.02 7.83
N SER A 191 32.41 -5.34 7.59
CA SER A 191 33.36 -6.09 6.76
C SER A 191 33.45 -5.55 5.32
N PHE A 192 32.31 -5.18 4.72
CA PHE A 192 32.31 -4.61 3.37
C PHE A 192 32.77 -3.15 3.36
N ASN A 193 32.48 -2.36 4.40
CA ASN A 193 33.01 -1.01 4.53
C ASN A 193 34.54 -1.03 4.57
N SER A 194 35.15 -1.93 5.34
CA SER A 194 36.61 -2.07 5.36
C SER A 194 37.18 -2.45 3.98
N LYS A 195 36.55 -3.39 3.26
CA LYS A 195 36.96 -3.75 1.88
C LYS A 195 36.85 -2.55 0.91
N ILE A 196 35.78 -1.75 1.03
CA ILE A 196 35.57 -0.55 0.19
C ILE A 196 36.59 0.54 0.55
N GLU A 197 36.91 0.73 1.83
CA GLU A 197 37.94 1.67 2.29
C GLU A 197 39.34 1.28 1.80
N GLU A 198 39.70 -0.01 1.83
CA GLU A 198 40.94 -0.50 1.22
C GLU A 198 41.03 -0.15 -0.27
N ILE A 199 39.92 -0.30 -1.00
CA ILE A 199 39.86 0.08 -2.41
C ILE A 199 40.01 1.59 -2.58
N HIS A 200 39.35 2.40 -1.76
CA HIS A 200 39.53 3.85 -1.75
C HIS A 200 41.00 4.25 -1.53
N ASN A 201 41.70 3.58 -0.62
CA ASN A 201 43.12 3.82 -0.39
C ASN A 201 43.96 3.44 -1.62
N ARG A 202 43.68 2.30 -2.29
CA ARG A 202 44.36 1.91 -3.54
C ARG A 202 44.10 2.87 -4.70
N ILE A 203 42.92 3.46 -4.77
CA ILE A 203 42.58 4.52 -5.74
C ILE A 203 43.46 5.76 -5.49
N ASN A 204 43.62 6.15 -4.22
CA ASN A 204 44.41 7.31 -3.84
C ASN A 204 45.92 7.11 -4.07
N THR A 205 46.45 5.90 -3.88
CA THR A 205 47.86 5.56 -4.14
C THR A 205 48.19 5.37 -5.62
N GLY A 206 47.23 5.54 -6.54
CA GLY A 206 47.46 5.44 -7.99
C GLY A 206 47.55 4.01 -8.52
N GLY A 207 46.84 3.06 -7.90
CA GLY A 207 46.77 1.68 -8.38
C GLY A 207 46.15 1.52 -9.78
N VAL A 208 46.36 0.37 -10.41
CA VAL A 208 45.81 0.07 -11.74
C VAL A 208 44.28 0.06 -11.69
N LEU A 209 43.67 1.12 -12.23
CA LEU A 209 42.22 1.40 -12.18
C LEU A 209 41.34 0.26 -12.71
N LYS A 210 41.84 -0.51 -13.70
CA LYS A 210 41.12 -1.66 -14.25
C LYS A 210 40.95 -2.78 -13.22
N ILE A 211 42.01 -3.10 -12.47
CA ILE A 211 41.99 -4.16 -11.45
C ILE A 211 41.06 -3.73 -10.30
N ILE A 212 41.15 -2.46 -9.90
CA ILE A 212 40.28 -1.88 -8.86
C ILE A 212 38.81 -1.96 -9.25
N PHE A 213 38.48 -1.67 -10.52
CA PHE A 213 37.11 -1.75 -11.01
C PHE A 213 36.55 -3.18 -11.02
N ASP A 214 37.38 -4.17 -11.38
CA ASP A 214 37.01 -5.57 -11.35
C ASP A 214 36.86 -6.10 -9.91
N ASP A 215 37.67 -5.60 -8.96
CA ASP A 215 37.52 -5.91 -7.53
C ASP A 215 36.22 -5.31 -6.94
N LEU A 216 35.84 -4.09 -7.32
CA LEU A 216 34.55 -3.52 -6.92
C LEU A 216 33.36 -4.32 -7.45
N LYS A 217 33.46 -4.88 -8.67
CA LYS A 217 32.43 -5.79 -9.20
C LYS A 217 32.33 -7.07 -8.40
N LYS A 218 33.45 -7.67 -7.99
CA LYS A 218 33.44 -8.85 -7.12
C LYS A 218 32.76 -8.56 -5.78
N ILE A 219 33.06 -7.41 -5.17
CA ILE A 219 32.37 -6.96 -3.95
C ILE A 219 30.88 -6.79 -4.19
N GLN A 220 30.47 -6.25 -5.35
CA GLN A 220 29.07 -6.12 -5.72
C GLN A 220 28.36 -7.48 -5.84
N GLU A 221 29.03 -8.47 -6.43
CA GLU A 221 28.51 -9.84 -6.56
C GLU A 221 28.41 -10.53 -5.20
N GLU A 222 29.46 -10.45 -4.37
CA GLU A 222 29.46 -10.94 -2.98
C GLU A 222 28.32 -10.32 -2.17
N PHE A 223 28.12 -9.02 -2.31
CA PHE A 223 27.07 -8.28 -1.63
C PHE A 223 25.65 -8.71 -2.03
N ARG A 224 25.41 -8.98 -3.33
CA ARG A 224 24.10 -9.43 -3.81
C ARG A 224 23.67 -10.78 -3.21
N GLY A 225 24.63 -11.61 -2.81
CA GLY A 225 24.38 -12.90 -2.19
C GLY A 225 24.13 -12.85 -0.67
N GLN A 226 24.33 -11.71 0.00
CA GLN A 226 24.23 -11.61 1.45
C GLN A 226 22.83 -11.17 1.92
N ASN A 227 22.37 -11.83 2.99
CA ASN A 227 21.14 -11.45 3.69
C ASN A 227 21.44 -10.34 4.69
N MET A 228 21.00 -9.12 4.36
CA MET A 228 21.18 -7.92 5.17
C MET A 228 19.86 -7.17 5.30
N VAL A 229 19.76 -6.31 6.32
CA VAL A 229 18.67 -5.36 6.48
C VAL A 229 18.65 -4.39 5.29
N LYS A 230 17.45 -3.98 4.86
CA LYS A 230 17.27 -3.09 3.71
C LYS A 230 18.02 -1.77 3.86
N GLU A 231 18.10 -1.23 5.07
CA GLU A 231 18.81 0.02 5.36
C GLU A 231 20.32 -0.12 5.16
N ASP A 232 20.94 -1.13 5.78
CA ASP A 232 22.37 -1.45 5.59
C ASP A 232 22.70 -1.78 4.14
N ARG A 233 21.79 -2.46 3.44
CA ARG A 233 21.92 -2.72 2.00
C ARG A 233 21.98 -1.41 1.22
N ASN A 234 21.08 -0.47 1.49
CA ASN A 234 21.05 0.82 0.79
C ASN A 234 22.28 1.68 1.10
N THR A 235 22.78 1.67 2.33
CA THR A 235 24.00 2.42 2.69
C THR A 235 25.22 1.86 1.97
N LEU A 236 25.35 0.53 1.89
CA LEU A 236 26.45 -0.10 1.17
C LEU A 236 26.37 0.17 -0.34
N ILE A 237 25.18 0.10 -0.95
CA ILE A 237 24.99 0.45 -2.37
C ILE A 237 25.49 1.87 -2.65
N LYS A 238 25.08 2.84 -1.82
CA LYS A 238 25.52 4.24 -1.98
C LYS A 238 27.04 4.39 -1.89
N LYS A 239 27.68 3.72 -0.92
CA LYS A 239 29.15 3.74 -0.78
C LYS A 239 29.85 3.07 -1.95
N LEU A 240 29.32 1.95 -2.43
CA LEU A 240 29.86 1.23 -3.58
C LEU A 240 29.74 2.07 -4.87
N ASP A 241 28.61 2.74 -5.08
CA ASP A 241 28.41 3.67 -6.19
C ASP A 241 29.37 4.85 -6.12
N GLN A 242 29.61 5.40 -4.93
CA GLN A 242 30.62 6.45 -4.71
C GLN A 242 32.03 5.96 -5.07
N ALA A 243 32.40 4.74 -4.67
CA ALA A 243 33.68 4.14 -5.04
C ALA A 243 33.81 3.94 -6.56
N PHE A 244 32.75 3.45 -7.23
CA PHE A 244 32.73 3.32 -8.69
C PHE A 244 32.86 4.67 -9.41
N ASN A 245 32.17 5.71 -8.93
CA ASN A 245 32.30 7.06 -9.47
C ASN A 245 33.73 7.60 -9.30
N ALA A 246 34.34 7.41 -8.13
CA ALA A 246 35.73 7.81 -7.89
C ALA A 246 36.73 7.13 -8.84
N VAL A 247 36.57 5.82 -9.09
CA VAL A 247 37.39 5.09 -10.08
C VAL A 247 37.16 5.65 -11.49
N ARG A 248 35.90 5.94 -11.84
CA ARG A 248 35.55 6.49 -13.15
C ARG A 248 36.17 7.86 -13.37
N ASP A 249 36.09 8.76 -12.39
CA ASP A 249 36.63 10.11 -12.47
C ASP A 249 38.16 10.10 -12.65
N LYS A 250 38.85 9.20 -11.95
CA LYS A 250 40.30 8.97 -12.13
C LYS A 250 40.65 8.38 -13.49
N ARG A 251 39.79 7.53 -14.07
CA ARG A 251 39.98 6.94 -15.41
C ARG A 251 39.69 7.93 -16.54
N SER A 252 38.74 8.85 -16.36
CA SER A 252 38.38 9.86 -17.36
C SER A 252 39.31 11.09 -17.35
N GLY A 253 40.28 11.17 -16.43
CA GLY A 253 41.29 12.22 -16.41
C GLY A 253 40.77 13.62 -16.08
N ALA A 254 39.54 13.75 -15.57
CA ALA A 254 38.92 15.02 -15.23
C ALA A 254 38.13 14.90 -13.92
N PRO A 255 38.28 15.84 -12.96
CA PRO A 255 37.33 15.99 -11.88
C PRO A 255 36.04 16.59 -12.48
N GLY A 256 34.95 15.83 -12.51
CA GLY A 256 33.65 16.34 -12.97
C GLY A 256 32.79 15.39 -13.81
N GLY A 257 32.98 14.07 -13.71
CA GLY A 257 32.17 13.11 -14.44
C GLY A 257 30.80 12.87 -13.80
N ARG A 258 29.84 13.77 -14.10
CA ARG A 258 28.43 13.87 -13.64
C ARG A 258 28.22 14.72 -12.40
N GLN A 259 28.44 16.01 -12.57
CA GLN A 259 27.70 17.00 -11.81
C GLN A 259 26.35 17.24 -12.51
N ASP A 260 25.30 17.00 -11.75
CA ASP A 260 23.92 17.37 -12.04
C ASP A 260 23.87 18.88 -12.39
N GLY A 261 23.26 19.24 -13.52
CA GLY A 261 22.92 20.61 -13.88
C GLY A 261 24.01 21.51 -14.47
N ASP A 262 24.49 21.22 -15.69
CA ASP A 262 25.20 22.24 -16.50
C ASP A 262 24.21 23.04 -17.37
N LYS A 263 24.05 24.32 -17.03
CA LYS A 263 23.13 25.30 -17.64
C LYS A 263 23.69 25.84 -18.96
N SER A 264 23.90 24.98 -19.94
CA SER A 264 24.01 25.42 -21.34
C SER A 264 23.23 24.52 -22.31
N GLN A 265 22.12 23.96 -21.85
CA GLN A 265 21.17 23.31 -22.74
C GLN A 265 20.64 24.32 -23.76
N GLY A 266 20.90 24.04 -25.04
CA GLY A 266 20.41 24.85 -26.14
C GLY A 266 18.88 24.90 -26.13
N ALA A 267 18.28 25.83 -26.90
CA ALA A 267 16.83 25.94 -27.00
C ALA A 267 16.14 24.60 -27.37
N SER A 268 16.84 23.73 -28.10
CA SER A 268 16.40 22.38 -28.45
C SER A 268 16.35 21.44 -27.23
N ASP A 269 17.36 21.47 -26.36
CA ASP A 269 17.46 20.59 -25.20
C ASP A 269 16.44 20.95 -24.11
N ARG A 270 16.16 22.24 -23.91
CA ARG A 270 15.09 22.71 -23.00
C ARG A 270 13.71 22.26 -23.47
N LEU A 271 13.48 22.31 -24.78
CA LEU A 271 12.21 21.88 -25.38
C LEU A 271 12.07 20.35 -25.27
N ASN A 272 13.15 19.59 -25.47
CA ASN A 272 13.16 18.14 -25.26
C ASN A 272 12.90 17.77 -23.78
N ALA A 273 13.51 18.46 -22.82
CA ALA A 273 13.27 18.24 -21.40
C ALA A 273 11.81 18.57 -21.00
N ARG A 274 11.22 19.63 -21.57
CA ARG A 274 9.80 19.96 -21.39
C ARG A 274 8.87 18.90 -21.98
N LEU A 275 9.20 18.37 -23.17
CA LEU A 275 8.47 17.25 -23.78
C LEU A 275 8.54 15.98 -22.94
N GLU A 276 9.72 15.66 -22.39
CA GLU A 276 9.90 14.50 -21.51
C GLU A 276 9.13 14.67 -20.18
N GLY A 277 9.17 15.85 -19.57
CA GLY A 277 8.38 16.16 -18.36
C GLY A 277 6.88 16.07 -18.62
N LEU A 278 6.42 16.57 -19.78
CA LEU A 278 5.03 16.46 -20.19
C LEU A 278 4.61 15.00 -20.41
N ASP A 279 5.47 14.19 -21.02
CA ASP A 279 5.21 12.74 -21.20
C ASP A 279 5.13 12.00 -19.88
N GLN A 280 5.94 12.38 -18.89
CA GLN A 280 5.84 11.82 -17.54
C GLN A 280 4.55 12.26 -16.84
N ALA A 281 4.11 13.51 -17.01
CA ALA A 281 2.84 14.00 -16.48
C ALA A 281 1.63 13.28 -17.09
N VAL A 282 1.62 13.10 -18.42
CA VAL A 282 0.61 12.33 -19.16
C VAL A 282 0.53 10.91 -18.61
N LYS A 283 1.67 10.20 -18.48
CA LYS A 283 1.70 8.83 -17.93
C LYS A 283 1.18 8.73 -16.50
N LYS A 284 1.39 9.75 -15.67
CA LYS A 284 0.87 9.78 -14.29
C LYS A 284 -0.64 9.94 -14.26
N ILE A 285 -1.18 10.83 -15.10
CA ILE A 285 -2.63 11.05 -15.19
C ILE A 285 -3.33 9.83 -15.80
N GLU A 286 -2.77 9.23 -16.86
CA GLU A 286 -3.28 7.96 -17.44
C GLU A 286 -3.37 6.86 -16.39
N LYS A 287 -2.31 6.64 -15.61
CA LYS A 287 -2.35 5.67 -14.50
C LYS A 287 -3.42 6.02 -13.46
N SER A 288 -3.58 7.29 -13.12
CA SER A 288 -4.58 7.74 -12.15
C SER A 288 -6.01 7.49 -12.66
N ILE A 289 -6.26 7.68 -13.94
CA ILE A 289 -7.55 7.37 -14.60
C ILE A 289 -7.78 5.86 -14.62
N ASP A 290 -6.75 5.05 -14.87
CA ASP A 290 -6.87 3.58 -14.85
C ASP A 290 -7.20 3.03 -13.47
N PHE A 291 -6.73 3.66 -12.39
CA PHE A 291 -7.15 3.33 -11.03
C PHE A 291 -8.62 3.70 -10.81
N ASP A 292 -9.04 4.91 -11.19
CA ASP A 292 -10.44 5.34 -11.07
C ASP A 292 -11.40 4.39 -11.84
N LYS A 293 -11.03 3.93 -13.03
CA LYS A 293 -11.80 2.93 -13.80
C LYS A 293 -11.95 1.62 -13.05
N LYS A 294 -10.87 1.12 -12.43
CA LYS A 294 -10.91 -0.12 -11.63
C LYS A 294 -11.79 0.02 -10.40
N ASP A 295 -11.79 1.19 -9.76
CA ASP A 295 -12.66 1.46 -8.61
C ASP A 295 -14.13 1.51 -9.01
N ILE A 296 -14.45 2.13 -10.17
CA ILE A 296 -15.80 2.09 -10.75
C ILE A 296 -16.23 0.65 -11.05
N ASP A 297 -15.38 -0.15 -11.70
CA ASP A 297 -15.67 -1.56 -12.01
C ASP A 297 -15.89 -2.39 -10.73
N PHE A 298 -15.13 -2.11 -9.68
CA PHE A 298 -15.25 -2.78 -8.40
C PHE A 298 -16.59 -2.46 -7.71
N GLU A 299 -16.98 -1.19 -7.67
CA GLU A 299 -18.27 -0.79 -7.09
C GLU A 299 -19.45 -1.28 -7.94
N ASN A 300 -19.34 -1.26 -9.28
CA ASN A 300 -20.36 -1.81 -10.19
C ASN A 300 -20.62 -3.31 -9.94
N LYS A 301 -19.55 -4.11 -9.75
CA LYS A 301 -19.69 -5.54 -9.43
C LYS A 301 -20.42 -5.76 -8.10
N ARG A 302 -20.23 -4.87 -7.13
CA ARG A 302 -20.87 -4.95 -5.81
C ARG A 302 -22.29 -4.42 -5.79
N ILE A 303 -22.63 -3.45 -6.63
CA ILE A 303 -24.02 -3.02 -6.84
C ILE A 303 -24.87 -4.20 -7.34
N ALA A 304 -24.33 -5.04 -8.23
CA ALA A 304 -25.01 -6.22 -8.73
C ALA A 304 -25.28 -7.28 -7.63
N SER A 305 -24.49 -7.30 -6.55
CA SER A 305 -24.61 -8.26 -5.43
C SER A 305 -25.21 -7.68 -4.15
N SER A 306 -25.44 -6.37 -4.06
CA SER A 306 -25.95 -5.72 -2.85
C SER A 306 -27.47 -5.93 -2.72
N THR A 307 -27.92 -6.37 -1.54
CA THR A 307 -29.33 -6.68 -1.25
C THR A 307 -30.11 -5.49 -0.63
N GLY A 308 -29.41 -4.45 -0.17
CA GLY A 308 -30.01 -3.27 0.46
C GLY A 308 -30.17 -2.06 -0.48
N GLN A 309 -31.35 -1.43 -0.48
CA GLN A 309 -31.64 -0.21 -1.27
C GLN A 309 -30.71 0.97 -0.90
N LEU A 310 -30.38 1.12 0.39
CA LEU A 310 -29.53 2.20 0.89
C LEU A 310 -28.05 1.97 0.52
N GLU A 311 -27.57 0.73 0.57
CA GLU A 311 -26.23 0.38 0.12
C GLU A 311 -26.04 0.64 -1.38
N ALA A 312 -27.03 0.27 -2.20
CA ALA A 312 -27.01 0.56 -3.62
C ALA A 312 -26.94 2.07 -3.90
N GLN A 313 -27.70 2.89 -3.16
CA GLN A 313 -27.64 4.36 -3.29
C GLN A 313 -26.28 4.95 -2.89
N ILE A 314 -25.67 4.47 -1.80
CA ILE A 314 -24.34 4.91 -1.36
C ILE A 314 -23.29 4.55 -2.42
N ARG A 315 -23.36 3.34 -3.01
CA ARG A 315 -22.44 2.93 -4.08
C ARG A 315 -22.62 3.76 -5.35
N VAL A 316 -23.85 4.03 -5.77
CA VAL A 316 -24.13 4.90 -6.93
C VAL A 316 -23.56 6.31 -6.71
N ALA A 317 -23.70 6.87 -5.49
CA ALA A 317 -23.11 8.16 -5.15
C ALA A 317 -21.57 8.12 -5.23
N LYS A 318 -20.93 7.06 -4.71
CA LYS A 318 -19.47 6.86 -4.80
C LYS A 318 -18.99 6.75 -6.25
N ILE A 319 -19.68 5.98 -7.08
CA ILE A 319 -19.36 5.87 -8.50
C ILE A 319 -19.43 7.24 -9.16
N LYS A 320 -20.50 8.00 -8.92
CA LYS A 320 -20.64 9.35 -9.50
C LYS A 320 -19.52 10.30 -9.07
N MET A 321 -19.08 10.23 -7.81
CA MET A 321 -17.92 11.01 -7.35
C MET A 321 -16.62 10.62 -8.05
N ILE A 322 -16.40 9.32 -8.30
CA ILE A 322 -15.22 8.83 -9.03
C ILE A 322 -15.32 9.20 -10.51
N GLU A 323 -16.50 9.15 -11.12
CA GLU A 323 -16.76 9.60 -12.50
C GLU A 323 -16.47 11.10 -12.68
N ASP A 324 -16.93 11.95 -11.76
CA ASP A 324 -16.66 13.39 -11.80
C ASP A 324 -15.15 13.68 -11.66
N ARG A 325 -14.46 12.96 -10.76
CA ARG A 325 -13.00 13.04 -10.63
C ARG A 325 -12.28 12.57 -11.89
N MET A 326 -12.73 11.46 -12.47
CA MET A 326 -12.17 10.88 -13.69
C MET A 326 -12.38 11.82 -14.89
N LYS A 327 -13.54 12.47 -14.99
CA LYS A 327 -13.84 13.47 -16.02
C LYS A 327 -12.89 14.67 -15.92
N SER A 328 -12.68 15.21 -14.72
CA SER A 328 -11.72 16.29 -14.51
C SER A 328 -10.28 15.89 -14.91
N LYS A 329 -9.87 14.65 -14.58
CA LYS A 329 -8.56 14.12 -15.00
C LYS A 329 -8.47 13.93 -16.52
N GLN A 330 -9.54 13.49 -17.17
CA GLN A 330 -9.61 13.32 -18.62
C GLN A 330 -9.51 14.67 -19.34
N GLU A 331 -10.20 15.70 -18.84
CA GLU A 331 -10.09 17.07 -19.37
C GLU A 331 -8.64 17.59 -19.25
N LYS A 332 -7.99 17.39 -18.10
CA LYS A 332 -6.57 17.73 -17.91
C LYS A 332 -5.65 16.95 -18.86
N LEU A 333 -5.92 15.65 -19.08
CA LEU A 333 -5.15 14.83 -20.01
C LEU A 333 -5.26 15.37 -21.44
N ASP A 334 -6.48 15.71 -21.88
CA ASP A 334 -6.73 16.24 -23.22
C ASP A 334 -6.04 17.59 -23.44
N GLU A 335 -5.99 18.45 -22.42
CA GLU A 335 -5.23 19.70 -22.45
C GLU A 335 -3.72 19.45 -22.57
N LEU A 336 -3.17 18.53 -21.78
CA LEU A 336 -1.75 18.17 -21.87
C LEU A 336 -1.38 17.58 -23.23
N LEU A 337 -2.26 16.77 -23.83
CA LEU A 337 -2.07 16.23 -25.17
C LEU A 337 -2.10 17.34 -26.24
N LYS A 338 -2.96 18.35 -26.10
CA LYS A 338 -2.96 19.54 -26.98
C LYS A 338 -1.65 20.31 -26.87
N ILE A 339 -1.14 20.52 -25.64
CA ILE A 339 0.15 21.18 -25.38
C ILE A 339 1.32 20.35 -25.94
N LYS A 340 1.25 19.03 -25.81
CA LYS A 340 2.26 18.12 -26.39
C LYS A 340 2.35 18.29 -27.90
N ASN A 341 1.20 18.32 -28.56
CA ASN A 341 1.12 18.47 -30.01
C ASN A 341 1.64 19.84 -30.49
N SER A 342 1.42 20.92 -29.73
CA SER A 342 1.97 22.24 -30.08
C SER A 342 3.49 22.30 -29.86
N LEU A 343 4.00 21.72 -28.78
CA LEU A 343 5.43 21.62 -28.50
C LEU A 343 6.16 20.75 -29.51
N LEU A 344 5.58 19.62 -29.93
CA LEU A 344 6.14 18.77 -30.98
C LEU A 344 6.29 19.54 -32.31
N LYS A 345 5.24 20.26 -32.74
CA LYS A 345 5.29 21.12 -33.94
C LYS A 345 6.38 22.20 -33.83
N SER A 346 6.53 22.80 -32.65
CA SER A 346 7.58 23.79 -32.37
C SER A 346 8.98 23.17 -32.43
N SER A 347 9.16 21.97 -31.86
CA SER A 347 10.42 21.22 -31.89
C SER A 347 10.84 20.86 -33.32
N GLU A 348 9.90 20.45 -34.17
CA GLU A 348 10.15 20.14 -35.58
C GLU A 348 10.51 21.39 -36.38
N ALA A 349 9.86 22.52 -36.10
CA ALA A 349 10.19 23.80 -36.73
C ALA A 349 11.59 24.28 -36.35
N LEU A 350 12.01 24.09 -35.10
CA LEU A 350 13.37 24.40 -34.65
C LEU A 350 14.40 23.47 -35.31
N LYS A 351 14.16 22.16 -35.34
CA LYS A 351 15.04 21.20 -36.04
C LYS A 351 15.22 21.55 -37.53
N LYS A 352 14.13 21.87 -38.24
CA LYS A 352 14.17 22.31 -39.64
C LYS A 352 14.94 23.62 -39.83
N LYS A 353 14.85 24.56 -38.88
CA LYS A 353 15.62 25.82 -38.93
C LYS A 353 17.11 25.58 -38.66
N GLU A 354 17.43 24.67 -37.75
CA GLU A 354 18.80 24.30 -37.39
C GLU A 354 19.49 23.55 -38.53
N GLU A 355 18.82 22.57 -39.15
CA GLU A 355 19.29 21.89 -40.38
C GLU A 355 19.54 22.87 -41.53
N LYS A 356 18.64 23.85 -41.75
CA LYS A 356 18.84 24.90 -42.76
C LYS A 356 20.03 25.81 -42.44
N ARG A 357 20.30 26.09 -41.16
CA ARG A 357 21.47 26.87 -40.73
C ARG A 357 22.76 26.08 -40.92
N GLN A 358 22.76 24.78 -40.62
CA GLN A 358 23.90 23.88 -40.83
C GLN A 358 24.23 23.76 -42.33
N ARG A 359 23.24 23.49 -43.19
CA ARG A 359 23.45 23.45 -44.65
C ARG A 359 24.03 24.76 -45.19
N LYS A 360 23.50 25.91 -44.76
CA LYS A 360 24.04 27.23 -45.14
C LYS A 360 25.45 27.49 -44.60
N PHE A 361 25.81 26.91 -43.46
CA PHE A 361 27.14 27.02 -42.89
C PHE A 361 28.13 26.15 -43.66
N GLU A 362 27.75 24.92 -43.99
CA GLU A 362 28.52 23.99 -44.83
C GLU A 362 28.74 24.54 -46.24
N GLU A 363 27.70 25.10 -46.88
CA GLU A 363 27.81 25.76 -48.19
C GLU A 363 28.76 26.98 -48.15
N LYS A 364 28.73 27.76 -47.07
CA LYS A 364 29.66 28.90 -46.89
C LYS A 364 31.08 28.44 -46.60
N GLN A 365 31.25 27.35 -45.87
CA GLN A 365 32.56 26.74 -45.60
C GLN A 365 33.16 26.20 -46.91
N SER A 366 32.36 25.49 -47.73
CA SER A 366 32.83 24.99 -49.03
C SER A 366 33.16 26.13 -49.99
N GLN A 367 32.34 27.19 -50.05
CA GLN A 367 32.64 28.38 -50.86
C GLN A 367 33.93 29.08 -50.43
N LYS A 368 34.18 29.25 -49.13
CA LYS A 368 35.43 29.82 -48.64
C LYS A 368 36.65 28.98 -48.99
N LEU A 369 36.54 27.66 -48.87
CA LEU A 369 37.61 26.73 -49.28
C LEU A 369 37.86 26.77 -50.80
N GLU A 370 36.80 26.93 -51.61
CA GLU A 370 36.91 27.11 -53.07
C GLU A 370 37.56 28.45 -53.41
N GLU A 371 37.16 29.54 -52.75
CA GLU A 371 37.73 30.89 -52.90
C GLU A 371 39.21 30.92 -52.50
N GLU A 372 39.59 30.28 -51.40
CA GLU A 372 41.00 30.15 -50.97
C GLU A 372 41.81 29.33 -51.99
N LYS A 373 41.25 28.24 -52.54
CA LYS A 373 41.91 27.48 -53.62
C LYS A 373 42.07 28.29 -54.91
N ILE A 374 41.08 29.11 -55.27
CA ILE A 374 41.17 29.99 -56.45
C ILE A 374 42.19 31.11 -56.20
N ARG A 375 42.22 31.67 -54.99
CA ARG A 375 43.19 32.69 -54.59
C ARG A 375 44.62 32.14 -54.59
N ALA A 376 44.83 30.92 -54.09
CA ALA A 376 46.13 30.25 -54.15
C ALA A 376 46.58 30.00 -55.60
N LYS A 377 45.69 29.56 -56.48
CA LYS A 377 45.98 29.41 -57.92
C LYS A 377 46.28 30.74 -58.61
N TYR A 378 45.61 31.82 -58.21
CA TYR A 378 45.86 33.16 -58.74
C TYR A 378 47.21 33.71 -58.26
N GLU A 379 47.54 33.51 -56.98
CA GLU A 379 48.86 33.88 -56.42
C GLU A 379 49.99 33.08 -57.09
N GLU A 380 49.81 31.79 -57.35
CA GLU A 380 50.75 30.97 -58.16
C GLU A 380 50.89 31.50 -59.61
N ALA A 381 49.78 31.89 -60.25
CA ALA A 381 49.80 32.43 -61.61
C ALA A 381 50.43 33.83 -61.71
N VAL A 382 50.24 34.69 -60.70
CA VAL A 382 50.84 36.03 -60.60
C VAL A 382 52.35 35.94 -60.36
N ILE A 383 52.82 34.94 -59.62
CA ILE A 383 54.27 34.69 -59.46
C ILE A 383 54.92 34.19 -60.76
N GLN A 384 54.16 33.55 -61.66
CA GLN A 384 54.66 33.05 -62.94
C GLN A 384 54.66 34.07 -64.09
N ASN A 385 53.83 35.13 -64.06
CA ASN A 385 53.71 36.09 -65.17
C ASN A 385 53.81 37.54 -64.70
N GLN A 386 54.96 38.17 -64.97
CA GLN A 386 55.20 39.59 -64.72
C GLN A 386 54.78 40.44 -65.94
N GLN A 387 53.53 40.94 -65.94
CA GLN A 387 53.09 42.20 -66.56
C GLN A 387 51.57 42.40 -66.30
N VAL A 388 51.18 43.59 -65.81
CA VAL A 388 49.78 43.94 -65.46
C VAL A 388 49.21 44.85 -66.55
N ASP A 389 48.11 44.43 -67.16
CA ASP A 389 47.28 45.26 -68.05
C ASP A 389 46.21 46.00 -67.24
N PRO A 390 46.12 47.35 -67.31
CA PRO A 390 45.22 48.18 -66.50
C PRO A 390 43.72 48.03 -66.83
N VAL A 391 43.37 47.20 -67.82
CA VAL A 391 41.98 47.01 -68.28
C VAL A 391 41.19 46.01 -67.41
N ILE A 392 41.87 45.19 -66.62
CA ILE A 392 41.24 44.13 -65.82
C ILE A 392 40.78 44.67 -64.45
N GLU A 393 41.48 45.67 -63.90
CA GLU A 393 41.18 46.29 -62.60
C GLU A 393 39.83 47.04 -62.62
N GLU A 394 39.50 47.70 -63.74
CA GLU A 394 38.21 48.37 -63.94
C GLU A 394 37.02 47.41 -64.05
N LYS A 395 37.25 46.20 -64.59
CA LYS A 395 36.20 45.17 -64.69
C LYS A 395 35.93 44.49 -63.35
N LEU A 396 36.95 44.35 -62.51
CA LEU A 396 36.82 43.80 -61.15
C LEU A 396 36.12 44.77 -60.18
N LEU A 397 36.36 46.08 -60.32
CA LEU A 397 35.66 47.10 -59.53
C LEU A 397 34.16 47.18 -59.87
N LYS A 398 33.80 47.05 -61.15
CA LYS A 398 32.39 46.99 -61.59
C LYS A 398 31.67 45.72 -61.09
N ALA A 399 32.34 44.56 -61.13
CA ALA A 399 31.78 43.32 -60.60
C ALA A 399 31.63 43.36 -59.05
N ALA A 400 32.55 44.02 -58.34
CA ALA A 400 32.46 44.21 -56.90
C ALA A 400 31.33 45.19 -56.49
N GLU A 401 31.06 46.22 -57.30
CA GLU A 401 29.96 47.16 -57.06
C GLU A 401 28.57 46.57 -57.33
N GLU A 402 28.40 45.70 -58.34
CA GLU A 402 27.15 44.98 -58.60
C GLU A 402 26.78 44.02 -57.46
N ILE A 403 27.76 43.37 -56.84
CA ILE A 403 27.53 42.51 -55.67
C ILE A 403 27.16 43.34 -54.43
N LYS A 404 27.66 44.58 -54.34
CA LYS A 404 27.37 45.50 -53.23
C LYS A 404 25.99 46.18 -53.37
N SER A 405 25.55 46.48 -54.59
CA SER A 405 24.23 47.06 -54.85
C SER A 405 23.09 46.03 -54.64
N ALA A 406 23.31 44.76 -54.99
CA ALA A 406 22.38 43.66 -54.73
C ALA A 406 22.14 43.37 -53.23
N LYS A 407 23.07 43.80 -52.35
CA LYS A 407 22.93 43.69 -50.88
C LYS A 407 22.09 44.81 -50.26
N LYS A 408 21.92 45.95 -50.94
CA LYS A 408 21.27 47.16 -50.36
C LYS A 408 19.76 47.23 -50.62
N SER A 409 19.22 46.49 -51.61
CA SER A 409 17.79 46.47 -51.93
C SER A 409 16.95 45.54 -51.03
N ARG A 410 17.57 44.75 -50.15
CA ARG A 410 16.85 43.80 -49.28
C ARG A 410 16.39 44.36 -47.93
N ASN A 411 16.67 45.63 -47.62
CA ASN A 411 16.60 46.14 -46.25
C ASN A 411 15.95 47.53 -46.11
N ARG A 412 14.78 47.75 -46.72
CA ARG A 412 13.88 48.89 -46.44
C ARG A 412 12.45 48.53 -46.84
N ASP A 413 11.64 48.04 -45.90
CA ASP A 413 10.32 48.61 -45.66
C ASP A 413 9.72 48.07 -44.34
N SER A 414 9.55 48.94 -43.34
CA SER A 414 8.56 48.79 -42.25
C SER A 414 8.48 50.06 -41.37
N GLY A 415 7.33 50.74 -41.45
CA GLY A 415 6.67 51.45 -40.33
C GLY A 415 6.38 52.95 -40.51
N VAL A 416 5.31 53.59 -39.98
CA VAL A 416 4.08 53.25 -39.21
C VAL A 416 3.22 54.57 -39.10
N SER A 417 1.88 54.46 -38.92
CA SER A 417 0.88 55.41 -38.29
C SER A 417 0.58 56.80 -38.91
N SER A 418 -0.60 57.47 -38.79
CA SER A 418 -1.89 57.28 -38.09
C SER A 418 -2.93 58.36 -38.54
N GLU A 419 -4.23 58.01 -38.45
CA GLU A 419 -5.45 58.83 -38.12
C GLU A 419 -5.82 60.07 -38.99
N THR A 420 -7.08 60.36 -39.35
CA THR A 420 -8.35 60.29 -38.59
C THR A 420 -9.60 60.44 -39.48
N ASN A 421 -10.69 59.82 -39.01
CA ASN A 421 -12.12 60.22 -39.03
C ASN A 421 -13.08 59.98 -40.23
N VAL A 422 -14.27 59.50 -39.81
CA VAL A 422 -15.44 58.81 -40.41
C VAL A 422 -16.53 59.87 -40.77
N PRO A 423 -17.59 59.70 -41.62
CA PRO A 423 -18.48 58.52 -41.73
C PRO A 423 -19.21 58.14 -43.06
N VAL A 424 -19.58 56.83 -43.16
CA VAL A 424 -20.85 56.20 -43.64
C VAL A 424 -21.23 56.42 -45.14
N THR A 425 -21.52 55.44 -46.03
CA THR A 425 -22.30 54.18 -45.97
C THR A 425 -22.02 53.29 -47.21
N ASP A 426 -21.98 51.98 -46.99
CA ASP A 426 -22.43 50.80 -47.76
C ASP A 426 -22.08 50.47 -49.24
N MET A 427 -21.49 49.26 -49.35
CA MET A 427 -21.49 48.19 -50.40
C MET A 427 -20.56 48.27 -51.64
N GLU A 428 -19.41 47.55 -51.60
CA GLU A 428 -18.71 46.95 -52.77
C GLU A 428 -17.55 45.96 -52.39
N ALA A 429 -17.01 45.21 -53.37
CA ALA A 429 -15.99 44.11 -53.33
C ALA A 429 -14.53 44.54 -52.96
N PRO A 430 -13.39 43.83 -53.26
CA PRO A 430 -12.88 42.43 -53.16
C PRO A 430 -11.49 42.31 -52.39
N VAL A 431 -10.77 41.16 -52.46
CA VAL A 431 -9.29 40.91 -52.33
C VAL A 431 -8.63 40.58 -50.95
N ALA A 432 -7.93 39.42 -50.94
CA ALA A 432 -6.65 38.95 -50.32
C ALA A 432 -6.12 39.42 -48.92
N PRO A 433 -5.26 38.59 -48.26
CA PRO A 433 -5.15 38.50 -46.80
C PRO A 433 -4.02 39.35 -46.19
N MET A 434 -4.25 39.84 -44.97
CA MET A 434 -3.28 40.58 -44.15
C MET A 434 -3.02 39.85 -42.83
N GLU A 435 -1.77 39.99 -42.39
CA GLU A 435 -1.07 39.38 -41.27
C GLU A 435 -1.67 39.69 -39.90
N GLU A 436 -1.74 38.69 -39.03
CA GLU A 436 -1.96 38.85 -37.59
C GLU A 436 -0.61 38.70 -36.87
N ASN A 437 -0.05 39.83 -36.43
CA ASN A 437 1.08 39.90 -35.51
C ASN A 437 0.62 39.45 -34.12
N VAL A 438 0.99 38.24 -33.70
CA VAL A 438 0.90 37.83 -32.29
C VAL A 438 2.20 38.20 -31.60
N VAL A 439 2.12 39.26 -30.80
CA VAL A 439 3.14 39.72 -29.85
C VAL A 439 3.39 38.61 -28.83
N TYR A 440 4.65 38.20 -28.68
CA TYR A 440 5.10 37.33 -27.58
C TYR A 440 5.12 38.15 -26.29
N ASP A 441 4.11 37.96 -25.45
CA ASP A 441 4.04 38.51 -24.10
C ASP A 441 4.72 37.55 -23.11
N SER A 442 5.82 38.00 -22.49
CA SER A 442 6.56 37.30 -21.43
C SER A 442 5.71 37.04 -20.18
N SER A 443 4.52 37.62 -20.09
CA SER A 443 3.57 37.37 -19.00
C SER A 443 2.88 36.01 -19.11
N THR A 444 2.87 35.37 -20.29
CA THR A 444 2.26 34.06 -20.50
C THR A 444 3.11 32.88 -20.02
N GLU A 445 4.45 33.02 -19.97
CA GLU A 445 5.35 32.01 -19.39
C GLU A 445 5.22 31.95 -17.85
N SER A 446 5.08 33.10 -17.20
CA SER A 446 4.85 33.17 -15.75
C SER A 446 3.53 32.52 -15.35
N ALA A 447 2.45 32.75 -16.09
CA ALA A 447 1.14 32.15 -15.83
C ALA A 447 1.11 30.63 -16.10
N LEU A 448 1.92 30.15 -17.05
CA LEU A 448 2.08 28.72 -17.36
C LEU A 448 2.88 27.99 -16.28
N ASP A 449 3.95 28.59 -15.76
CA ASP A 449 4.73 28.02 -14.66
C ASP A 449 3.92 28.03 -13.35
N GLU A 450 3.08 29.03 -13.13
CA GLU A 450 2.15 29.10 -12.00
C GLU A 450 1.07 28.00 -12.09
N LEU A 451 0.45 27.78 -13.26
CA LEU A 451 -0.51 26.69 -13.49
C LEU A 451 0.09 25.28 -13.29
N ILE A 452 1.34 25.08 -13.71
CA ILE A 452 2.06 23.81 -13.54
C ILE A 452 2.39 23.58 -12.05
N ASN A 453 2.79 24.62 -11.32
CA ASN A 453 3.08 24.52 -9.89
C ASN A 453 1.80 24.30 -9.06
N THR A 454 0.69 24.98 -9.38
CA THR A 454 -0.61 24.76 -8.71
C THR A 454 -1.13 23.34 -8.93
N ALA A 455 -0.96 22.77 -10.12
CA ALA A 455 -1.31 21.37 -10.40
C ALA A 455 -0.42 20.36 -9.66
N LEU A 456 0.84 20.72 -9.37
CA LEU A 456 1.76 19.89 -8.57
C LEU A 456 1.48 19.98 -7.06
N GLU A 457 0.98 21.12 -6.56
CA GLU A 457 0.58 21.27 -5.16
C GLU A 457 -0.75 20.57 -4.84
N GLU A 458 -1.74 20.63 -5.72
CA GLU A 458 -3.05 19.95 -5.54
C GLU A 458 -2.94 18.41 -5.53
N THR A 459 -1.93 17.84 -6.20
CA THR A 459 -1.72 16.38 -6.23
C THR A 459 -0.94 15.84 -5.03
N ASN A 460 -0.24 16.71 -4.30
CA ASN A 460 0.51 16.35 -3.09
C ASN A 460 -0.30 16.50 -1.80
N ASN A 461 -1.42 17.23 -1.80
CA ASN A 461 -2.23 17.50 -0.61
C ASN A 461 -3.50 16.62 -0.49
N ALA A 462 -3.67 15.64 -1.37
CA ALA A 462 -4.71 14.62 -1.24
C ALA A 462 -4.20 13.47 -0.35
N GLU A 463 -4.21 13.69 0.97
CA GLU A 463 -4.00 12.60 1.93
C GLU A 463 -5.06 11.50 1.73
N PRO A 464 -4.69 10.22 1.83
CA PRO A 464 -5.64 9.13 1.79
C PRO A 464 -6.38 9.10 3.13
N THR A 465 -7.61 9.60 3.17
CA THR A 465 -8.54 9.29 4.25
C THR A 465 -8.84 7.79 4.22
N THR A 466 -8.04 7.07 5.01
CA THR A 466 -8.18 5.64 5.23
C THR A 466 -9.23 5.46 6.33
N GLU A 467 -10.51 5.58 5.98
CA GLU A 467 -11.57 5.07 6.84
C GLU A 467 -11.63 3.56 6.71
N MET A 468 -11.12 2.90 7.75
CA MET A 468 -11.31 1.49 7.99
C MET A 468 -12.82 1.23 8.16
N HIS A 469 -13.38 0.34 7.33
CA HIS A 469 -14.59 -0.36 7.73
C HIS A 469 -14.37 -1.86 7.59
N GLU A 470 -14.53 -2.48 8.77
CA GLU A 470 -14.35 -3.87 9.08
C GLU A 470 -15.23 -4.78 8.23
N SER A 471 -14.70 -5.98 8.03
CA SER A 471 -15.35 -7.15 7.51
C SER A 471 -16.56 -7.57 8.36
N GLU A 472 -17.72 -7.67 7.74
CA GLU A 472 -18.76 -8.61 8.18
C GLU A 472 -18.85 -9.72 7.13
N THR A 473 -18.29 -10.87 7.48
CA THR A 473 -18.59 -12.16 6.85
C THR A 473 -19.51 -12.95 7.76
N GLY A 474 -20.77 -13.04 7.34
CA GLY A 474 -21.75 -14.06 7.72
C GLY A 474 -22.80 -13.98 6.61
N GLY A 475 -23.20 -15.04 5.91
CA GLY A 475 -23.25 -16.44 6.25
C GLY A 475 -24.64 -16.92 5.81
N SER A 476 -24.68 -18.13 5.25
CA SER A 476 -25.87 -18.99 5.11
C SER A 476 -26.70 -18.93 3.83
N ALA A 477 -26.92 -20.16 3.31
CA ALA A 477 -28.15 -20.67 2.70
C ALA A 477 -28.51 -20.14 1.30
N THR A 478 -28.97 -20.92 0.32
CA THR A 478 -29.55 -22.28 0.29
C THR A 478 -29.75 -22.66 -1.19
N ASP A 479 -29.93 -23.95 -1.42
CA ASP A 479 -30.73 -24.54 -2.51
C ASP A 479 -30.26 -24.37 -3.96
N ASN A 480 -29.91 -25.50 -4.57
CA ASN A 480 -30.83 -25.99 -5.59
C ASN A 480 -30.76 -27.51 -5.72
N SER A 481 -31.82 -28.12 -5.21
CA SER A 481 -32.25 -29.47 -5.55
C SER A 481 -32.97 -29.41 -6.91
N VAL A 482 -32.40 -30.04 -7.94
CA VAL A 482 -33.21 -30.64 -9.02
C VAL A 482 -32.58 -31.98 -9.40
N SER A 483 -33.36 -32.99 -9.04
CA SER A 483 -33.35 -34.37 -9.51
C SER A 483 -33.25 -34.50 -11.03
N ASP A 484 -32.39 -35.41 -11.50
CA ASP A 484 -32.82 -36.31 -12.56
C ASP A 484 -32.33 -37.72 -12.27
N SER A 485 -33.24 -38.65 -12.49
CA SER A 485 -33.23 -40.01 -11.98
C SER A 485 -32.89 -41.02 -13.06
N SER A 486 -32.10 -42.02 -12.66
CA SER A 486 -32.19 -43.42 -13.09
C SER A 486 -31.56 -43.81 -14.45
N PRO A 487 -31.36 -45.12 -14.70
CA PRO A 487 -30.52 -46.04 -13.91
C PRO A 487 -29.70 -46.96 -14.83
N SER A 488 -28.81 -47.80 -14.25
CA SER A 488 -28.27 -49.11 -14.74
C SER A 488 -26.80 -49.23 -14.32
N LYS A 489 -26.25 -50.34 -13.86
CA LYS A 489 -26.70 -51.73 -13.68
C LYS A 489 -25.66 -52.41 -12.78
N GLU A 490 -26.13 -53.36 -11.97
CA GLU A 490 -25.33 -54.39 -11.33
C GLU A 490 -24.59 -55.24 -12.37
N ASP A 491 -23.29 -55.45 -12.17
CA ASP A 491 -22.66 -56.77 -11.93
C ASP A 491 -21.24 -56.56 -11.38
#